data_AF-A0A7X8IZI0-F1
#
_entry.id   AF-A0A7X8IZI0-F1
#
_cell.length_a   1.000
_cell.length_b   1.000
_cell.length_c   1.000
_cell.angle_alpha   90.00
_cell.angle_beta   90.00
_cell.angle_gamma   90.00
#
_symmetry.space_group_name_H-M   'P 1'
#
loop_
_entity.id
_entity.type
_entity.pdbx_description
1 polymer ?
#
loop_
_entity_poly.entity_id
_entity_poly.type
_entity_poly.pdbx_seq_one_letter_code
_entity_poly.pdbx_strand_id
1 'polypeptide(L)'
;IIEMMAFMNYGFVIDVGVDQVNALLNRGGIQSMMWTVSLGFLGLSFGGILEKSGAMDTLLDSMKGLTKNAKNLITTHVFSTIIVNMLSASQYVSIIIPGRMYLPAYRKLGIRTDVASRTCEDAGTVTSPLVPWGLCGVFFTGVLGVNTLEYFPYAFLAYITPVIAIIYAYTGKFVWYEEASEKATSTD
;
A
#
# COMPACT_ATOMS: atom_id res chain seq x y z
N ILE A 1 -24.74 20.88 12.19
CA ILE A 1 -23.86 20.90 10.99
C ILE A 1 -22.57 21.67 11.25
N ILE A 2 -22.59 22.94 11.68
CA ILE A 2 -21.36 23.72 11.92
C ILE A 2 -20.45 23.05 12.97
N GLU A 3 -21.00 22.59 14.10
CA GLU A 3 -20.24 21.86 15.12
C GLU A 3 -19.66 20.54 14.60
N MET A 4 -20.43 19.80 13.78
CA MET A 4 -19.92 18.59 13.13
C MET A 4 -18.73 18.90 12.22
N MET A 5 -18.80 19.98 11.43
CA MET A 5 -17.67 20.42 10.60
C MET A 5 -16.48 20.87 11.44
N ALA A 6 -16.72 21.53 12.58
CA ALA A 6 -15.66 21.91 13.51
C ALA A 6 -14.97 20.68 14.12
N PHE A 7 -15.73 19.66 14.55
CA PHE A 7 -15.18 18.39 15.04
C PHE A 7 -14.41 17.64 13.95
N MET A 8 -14.89 17.62 12.71
CA MET A 8 -14.15 17.01 11.60
C MET A 8 -12.83 17.75 11.33
N ASN A 9 -12.84 19.09 11.37
CA ASN A 9 -11.65 19.88 11.04
C ASN A 9 -10.61 19.90 12.18
N TYR A 10 -11.04 20.21 13.40
CA TYR A 10 -10.16 20.42 14.55
C TYR A 10 -10.07 19.23 15.51
N GLY A 11 -11.06 18.33 15.47
CA GLY A 11 -11.18 17.19 16.38
C GLY A 11 -12.18 17.43 17.50
N PHE A 12 -12.67 16.33 18.06
CA PHE A 12 -13.47 16.33 19.28
C PHE A 12 -12.55 16.33 20.52
N VAL A 13 -13.02 16.91 21.63
CA VAL A 13 -12.29 16.95 22.90
C VAL A 13 -13.19 16.48 24.04
N ILE A 14 -12.72 15.53 24.83
CA ILE A 14 -13.40 14.98 26.01
C ILE A 14 -12.39 14.62 27.10
N ASP A 15 -12.78 14.81 28.35
CA ASP A 15 -12.04 14.30 29.51
C ASP A 15 -12.85 13.19 30.19
N VAL A 16 -12.30 11.98 30.21
CA VAL A 16 -12.90 10.81 30.85
C VAL A 16 -12.18 10.41 32.16
N GLY A 17 -11.28 11.25 32.67
CA GLY A 17 -10.54 11.03 33.91
C GLY A 17 -9.44 9.97 33.83
N VAL A 18 -9.14 9.47 32.63
CA VAL A 18 -8.06 8.51 32.36
C VAL A 18 -7.16 9.06 31.25
N ASP A 19 -5.94 9.45 31.60
CA ASP A 19 -5.00 10.16 30.71
C ASP A 19 -4.74 9.42 29.39
N GLN A 20 -4.60 8.09 29.44
CA GLN A 20 -4.36 7.29 28.24
C GLN A 20 -5.56 7.31 27.28
N VAL A 21 -6.78 7.31 27.82
CA VAL A 21 -8.00 7.35 27.02
C VAL A 21 -8.22 8.76 26.48
N ASN A 22 -7.93 9.80 27.26
CA ASN A 22 -7.93 11.18 26.81
C ASN A 22 -6.96 11.39 25.64
N ALA A 23 -5.75 10.81 25.70
CA ALA A 23 -4.78 10.88 24.61
C ALA A 23 -5.27 10.19 23.32
N LEU A 24 -6.08 9.13 23.43
CA LEU A 24 -6.65 8.43 22.29
C LEU A 24 -7.86 9.15 21.68
N LEU A 25 -8.72 9.73 22.52
CA LEU A 25 -9.95 10.38 22.08
C LEU A 25 -9.72 11.82 21.56
N ASN A 26 -8.66 12.49 22.03
CA ASN A 26 -8.37 13.89 21.72
C ASN A 26 -7.20 14.06 20.72
N ARG A 27 -7.17 13.24 19.65
CA ARG A 27 -6.08 13.26 18.64
C ARG A 27 -6.22 14.37 17.59
N GLY A 28 -7.27 15.18 17.68
CA GLY A 28 -7.59 16.24 16.73
C GLY A 28 -8.35 15.73 15.50
N GLY A 29 -8.46 16.58 14.48
CA GLY A 29 -9.22 16.33 13.25
C GLY A 29 -8.34 16.32 12.00
N ILE A 30 -8.90 16.71 10.86
CA ILE A 30 -8.18 16.80 9.59
C ILE A 30 -6.93 17.68 9.71
N GLN A 31 -6.97 18.77 10.49
CA GLN A 31 -5.82 19.65 10.70
C GLN A 31 -4.62 18.89 11.30
N SER A 32 -4.85 18.00 12.27
CA SER A 32 -3.81 17.16 12.87
C SER A 32 -3.26 16.10 11.92
N MET A 33 -4.00 15.77 10.85
CA MET A 33 -3.59 14.82 9.81
C MET A 33 -3.06 15.50 8.55
N MET A 34 -2.97 16.84 8.49
CA MET A 34 -2.62 17.58 7.26
C MET A 34 -1.27 17.19 6.68
N TRP A 35 -0.30 16.81 7.51
CA TRP A 35 0.97 16.25 7.05
C TRP A 35 0.77 15.02 6.14
N THR A 36 -0.05 14.06 6.60
CA THR A 36 -0.36 12.83 5.86
C THR A 36 -1.13 13.13 4.59
N VAL A 37 -2.15 14.00 4.69
CA VAL A 37 -2.97 14.42 3.54
C VAL A 37 -2.11 15.09 2.46
N SER A 38 -1.19 15.98 2.87
CA SER A 38 -0.29 16.68 1.95
C SER A 38 0.62 15.71 1.20
N LEU A 39 1.15 14.68 1.88
CA LEU A 39 1.94 13.64 1.24
C LEU A 39 1.13 12.85 0.21
N GLY A 40 -0.16 12.59 0.49
CA GLY A 40 -1.09 11.99 -0.47
C GLY A 40 -1.26 12.84 -1.74
N PHE A 41 -1.48 14.14 -1.59
CA PHE A 41 -1.59 15.07 -2.73
C PHE A 41 -0.30 15.14 -3.55
N LEU A 42 0.84 15.28 -2.89
CA LEU A 42 2.15 15.32 -3.55
C LEU A 42 2.46 14.01 -4.27
N GLY A 43 2.22 12.87 -3.61
CA GLY A 43 2.43 11.55 -4.19
C GLY A 43 1.53 11.27 -5.39
N LEU A 44 0.25 11.67 -5.34
CA LEU A 44 -0.67 11.55 -6.47
C LEU A 44 -0.22 12.42 -7.64
N SER A 45 0.17 13.67 -7.36
CA SER A 45 0.67 14.62 -8.36
C SER A 45 1.96 14.12 -9.02
N PHE A 46 2.90 13.63 -8.20
CA PHE A 46 4.16 13.05 -8.67
C PHE A 46 3.94 11.80 -9.51
N GLY A 47 3.06 10.89 -9.07
CA GLY A 47 2.67 9.71 -9.86
C GLY A 47 2.09 10.09 -11.23
N GLY A 48 1.26 11.13 -11.29
CA GLY A 48 0.73 11.66 -12.55
C GLY A 48 1.80 12.25 -13.48
N ILE A 49 2.78 12.98 -12.93
CA ILE A 49 3.93 13.50 -13.69
C ILE A 49 4.76 12.35 -14.27
N LEU A 50 5.07 11.33 -13.46
CA LEU A 50 5.85 10.18 -13.90
C LEU A 50 5.12 9.38 -15.01
N GLU A 51 3.81 9.22 -14.88
CA GLU A 51 2.97 8.58 -15.91
C GLU A 51 2.99 9.38 -17.22
N LYS A 52 2.81 10.71 -17.16
CA LYS A 52 2.84 11.56 -18.37
C LYS A 52 4.22 11.74 -18.98
N SER A 53 5.28 11.60 -18.19
CA SER A 53 6.67 11.66 -18.67
C SER A 53 7.14 10.39 -19.40
N GLY A 54 6.39 9.29 -19.32
CA GLY A 54 6.80 7.98 -19.87
C GLY A 54 7.86 7.24 -19.04
N ALA A 55 8.26 7.78 -17.89
CA ALA A 55 9.22 7.13 -16.99
C ALA A 55 8.69 5.77 -16.47
N MET A 56 7.39 5.70 -16.16
CA MET A 56 6.76 4.45 -15.70
C MET A 56 6.76 3.36 -16.78
N ASP A 57 6.42 3.73 -18.02
CA ASP A 57 6.45 2.79 -19.15
C ASP A 57 7.88 2.31 -19.44
N THR A 58 8.87 3.19 -19.31
CA THR A 58 10.29 2.83 -19.50
C THR A 58 10.77 1.84 -18.43
N LEU A 59 10.42 2.07 -17.17
CA LEU A 59 10.74 1.15 -16.07
C LEU A 59 10.05 -0.19 -16.25
N LEU A 60 8.75 -0.19 -16.59
CA LEU A 60 8.04 -1.42 -16.93
C LEU A 60 8.65 -2.17 -18.10
N ASP A 61 9.06 -1.44 -19.13
CA ASP A 61 9.66 -2.00 -20.33
C ASP A 61 10.99 -2.69 -20.02
N SER A 62 11.78 -2.12 -19.12
CA SER A 62 13.00 -2.77 -18.61
C SER A 62 12.72 -4.09 -17.89
N MET A 63 11.54 -4.22 -17.28
CA MET A 63 11.08 -5.41 -16.55
C MET A 63 10.10 -6.28 -17.35
N LYS A 64 9.95 -6.06 -18.66
CA LYS A 64 9.00 -6.81 -19.53
C LYS A 64 9.12 -8.32 -19.43
N GLY A 65 10.33 -8.84 -19.17
CA GLY A 65 10.58 -10.27 -18.94
C GLY A 65 9.80 -10.85 -17.74
N LEU A 66 9.64 -10.03 -16.70
CA LEU A 66 9.09 -10.39 -15.40
C LEU A 66 7.60 -10.05 -15.26
N THR A 67 7.00 -9.35 -16.23
CA THR A 67 5.58 -8.93 -16.17
C THR A 67 4.70 -9.59 -17.24
N LYS A 68 5.19 -10.67 -17.87
CA LYS A 68 4.52 -11.34 -19.00
C LYS A 68 3.19 -12.02 -18.67
N ASN A 69 2.99 -12.42 -17.43
CA ASN A 69 1.80 -13.14 -16.99
C ASN A 69 1.41 -12.69 -15.57
N ALA A 70 0.18 -13.00 -15.16
CA ALA A 70 -0.35 -12.58 -13.87
C ALA A 70 0.53 -13.02 -12.68
N LYS A 71 1.08 -14.24 -12.75
CA LYS A 71 1.92 -14.83 -11.70
C LYS A 71 3.17 -13.97 -11.47
N ASN A 72 3.89 -13.70 -12.54
CA ASN A 72 5.14 -12.95 -12.48
C ASN A 72 4.86 -11.48 -12.19
N LEU A 73 3.78 -10.89 -12.74
CA LEU A 73 3.40 -9.50 -12.48
C LEU A 73 3.12 -9.26 -10.99
N ILE A 74 2.22 -10.04 -10.38
CA ILE A 74 1.83 -9.86 -8.97
C ILE A 74 3.04 -10.16 -8.07
N THR A 75 3.80 -11.22 -8.35
CA THR A 75 4.99 -11.56 -7.56
C THR A 75 6.03 -10.44 -7.62
N THR A 76 6.33 -9.94 -8.81
CA THR A 76 7.27 -8.83 -8.99
C THR A 76 6.77 -7.57 -8.31
N HIS A 77 5.47 -7.28 -8.40
CA HIS A 77 4.85 -6.14 -7.72
C HIS A 77 5.04 -6.24 -6.19
N VAL A 78 4.73 -7.39 -5.58
CA VAL A 78 4.93 -7.61 -4.14
C VAL A 78 6.39 -7.37 -3.74
N PHE A 79 7.35 -8.00 -4.42
CA PHE A 79 8.77 -7.85 -4.08
C PHE A 79 9.27 -6.42 -4.28
N SER A 80 8.94 -5.79 -5.41
CA SER A 80 9.30 -4.40 -5.68
C SER A 80 8.75 -3.46 -4.61
N THR A 81 7.50 -3.65 -4.19
CA THR A 81 6.87 -2.85 -3.13
C THR A 81 7.62 -3.01 -1.81
N ILE A 82 7.95 -4.24 -1.40
CA ILE A 82 8.72 -4.50 -0.17
C ILE A 82 10.12 -3.88 -0.24
N ILE A 83 10.82 -4.02 -1.37
CA ILE A 83 12.16 -3.44 -1.57
C ILE A 83 12.09 -1.92 -1.48
N VAL A 84 11.13 -1.29 -2.17
CA VAL A 84 10.95 0.17 -2.10
C VAL A 84 10.60 0.59 -0.67
N ASN A 85 9.81 -0.19 0.08
CA ASN A 85 9.49 0.11 1.47
C ASN A 85 10.75 0.12 2.35
N MET A 86 11.57 -0.92 2.21
CA MET A 86 12.82 -1.08 2.94
C MET A 86 13.81 0.04 2.62
N LEU A 87 13.94 0.44 1.36
CA LEU A 87 14.88 1.48 0.92
C LEU A 87 14.40 2.89 1.23
N SER A 88 13.11 3.18 1.00
CA SER A 88 12.54 4.52 1.17
C SER A 88 12.12 4.84 2.61
N ALA A 89 12.00 3.81 3.47
CA ALA A 89 11.49 3.93 4.83
C ALA A 89 10.08 4.56 4.91
N SER A 90 9.33 4.53 3.81
CA SER A 90 8.05 5.21 3.65
C SER A 90 7.02 4.30 2.97
N GLN A 91 6.00 3.92 3.73
CA GLN A 91 4.85 3.16 3.24
C GLN A 91 4.18 3.84 2.05
N TYR A 92 4.04 5.17 2.10
CA TYR A 92 3.39 5.93 1.03
C TYR A 92 4.15 5.83 -0.29
N VAL A 93 5.49 5.96 -0.24
CA VAL A 93 6.34 5.85 -1.44
C VAL A 93 6.32 4.42 -1.99
N SER A 94 6.37 3.43 -1.09
CA SER A 94 6.26 2.01 -1.40
C SER A 94 4.95 1.63 -2.07
N ILE A 95 3.83 2.27 -1.73
CA ILE A 95 2.53 2.01 -2.38
C ILE A 95 2.42 2.75 -3.72
N ILE A 96 2.79 4.03 -3.73
CA ILE A 96 2.54 4.91 -4.88
C ILE A 96 3.40 4.54 -6.09
N ILE A 97 4.71 4.33 -5.89
CA ILE A 97 5.64 4.11 -7.02
C ILE A 97 5.32 2.79 -7.74
N PRO A 98 5.36 1.61 -7.09
CA PRO A 98 5.04 0.33 -7.71
C PRO A 98 3.59 0.27 -8.19
N GLY A 99 2.64 0.81 -7.42
CA GLY A 99 1.22 0.82 -7.80
C GLY A 99 0.98 1.56 -9.11
N ARG A 100 1.65 2.70 -9.33
CA ARG A 100 1.60 3.44 -10.60
C ARG A 100 2.40 2.75 -11.69
N MET A 101 3.59 2.25 -11.35
CA MET A 101 4.48 1.56 -12.28
C MET A 101 3.81 0.35 -12.90
N TYR A 102 3.18 -0.54 -12.12
CA TYR A 102 2.61 -1.78 -12.63
C TYR A 102 1.20 -1.66 -13.23
N LEU A 103 0.49 -0.56 -12.99
CA LEU A 103 -0.89 -0.38 -13.44
C LEU A 103 -1.09 -0.61 -14.96
N PRO A 104 -0.23 -0.12 -15.86
CA PRO A 104 -0.34 -0.41 -17.30
C PRO A 104 -0.21 -1.91 -17.62
N ALA A 105 0.63 -2.65 -16.88
CA ALA A 105 0.82 -4.08 -17.08
C ALA A 105 -0.42 -4.89 -16.64
N TYR A 106 -1.07 -4.51 -15.53
CA TYR A 106 -2.34 -5.12 -15.11
C TYR A 106 -3.42 -4.92 -16.20
N ARG A 107 -3.56 -3.69 -16.71
CA ARG A 107 -4.49 -3.37 -17.81
C ARG A 107 -4.20 -4.16 -19.08
N LYS A 108 -2.92 -4.28 -19.46
CA LYS A 108 -2.49 -5.03 -20.65
C LYS A 108 -2.83 -6.52 -20.57
N LEU A 109 -2.79 -7.10 -19.37
CA LEU A 109 -3.16 -8.49 -19.13
C LEU A 109 -4.67 -8.69 -18.89
N GLY A 110 -5.48 -7.63 -19.00
CA GLY A 110 -6.92 -7.69 -18.74
C GLY A 110 -7.27 -7.96 -17.28
N ILE A 111 -6.34 -7.77 -16.34
CA ILE A 111 -6.56 -7.96 -14.91
C ILE A 111 -7.21 -6.70 -14.34
N ARG A 112 -8.25 -6.86 -13.54
CA ARG A 112 -8.94 -5.74 -12.89
C ARG A 112 -7.98 -4.96 -11.98
N THR A 113 -8.19 -3.65 -11.92
CA THR A 113 -7.32 -2.74 -11.18
C THR A 113 -7.46 -2.84 -9.65
N ASP A 114 -8.55 -3.46 -9.16
CA ASP A 114 -8.71 -3.82 -7.75
C ASP A 114 -7.71 -4.88 -7.28
N VAL A 115 -7.30 -5.82 -8.15
CA VAL A 115 -6.20 -6.76 -7.86
C VAL A 115 -4.88 -6.01 -7.69
N ALA A 116 -4.63 -4.98 -8.51
CA ALA A 116 -3.44 -4.15 -8.36
C ALA A 116 -3.45 -3.37 -7.04
N SER A 117 -4.58 -2.73 -6.71
CA SER A 117 -4.80 -2.04 -5.44
C SER A 117 -4.59 -2.98 -4.24
N ARG A 118 -5.20 -4.15 -4.30
CA ARG A 118 -5.02 -5.20 -3.29
C ARG A 118 -3.56 -5.62 -3.16
N THR A 119 -2.84 -5.79 -4.26
CA THR A 119 -1.41 -6.16 -4.23
C THR A 119 -0.57 -5.09 -3.54
N CYS A 120 -0.91 -3.80 -3.71
CA CYS A 120 -0.25 -2.72 -2.99
C CYS A 120 -0.44 -2.83 -1.47
N GLU A 121 -1.65 -3.15 -1.01
CA GLU A 121 -1.96 -3.32 0.41
C GLU A 121 -1.31 -4.59 0.97
N ASP A 122 -1.42 -5.69 0.23
CA ASP A 122 -0.88 -7.01 0.60
C ASP A 122 0.66 -7.00 0.74
N ALA A 123 1.34 -6.01 0.15
CA ALA A 123 2.78 -5.83 0.23
C ALA A 123 3.20 -4.59 1.03
N GLY A 124 2.80 -3.39 0.63
CA GLY A 124 3.32 -2.14 1.17
C GLY A 124 2.81 -1.82 2.57
N THR A 125 1.49 -1.90 2.77
CA THR A 125 0.86 -1.55 4.04
C THR A 125 1.26 -2.51 5.15
N VAL A 126 1.13 -3.81 4.91
CA VAL A 126 1.34 -4.82 5.94
C VAL A 126 2.82 -4.99 6.30
N THR A 127 3.76 -4.71 5.39
CA THR A 127 5.21 -4.88 5.66
C THR A 127 5.88 -3.63 6.26
N SER A 128 5.23 -2.46 6.21
CA SER A 128 5.76 -1.19 6.73
C SER A 128 6.23 -1.26 8.20
N PRO A 129 5.51 -1.92 9.13
CA PRO A 129 5.97 -2.08 10.51
C PRO A 129 7.24 -2.93 10.65
N LEU A 130 7.61 -3.72 9.63
CA LEU A 130 8.81 -4.57 9.69
C LEU A 130 10.10 -3.81 9.33
N VAL A 131 9.99 -2.57 8.83
CA VAL A 131 11.14 -1.73 8.48
C VAL A 131 11.60 -0.97 9.74
N PRO A 132 12.71 -1.35 10.40
CA PRO A 132 13.08 -0.82 11.71
C PRO A 132 13.36 0.69 11.72
N TRP A 133 13.86 1.19 10.59
CA TRP A 133 14.16 2.61 10.36
C TRP A 133 13.00 3.36 9.69
N GLY A 134 11.87 2.70 9.44
CA GLY A 134 10.65 3.31 8.89
C GLY A 134 9.76 3.88 9.98
N LEU A 135 8.89 4.82 9.60
CA LEU A 135 7.94 5.48 10.50
C LEU A 135 7.11 4.48 11.33
N CYS A 136 6.55 3.46 10.68
CA CYS A 136 5.72 2.45 11.35
C CYS A 136 6.55 1.55 12.28
N GLY A 137 7.76 1.16 11.88
CA GLY A 137 8.66 0.37 12.73
C GLY A 137 9.06 1.14 13.98
N VAL A 138 9.51 2.39 13.83
CA VAL A 138 9.84 3.28 14.96
C VAL A 138 8.64 3.45 15.88
N PHE A 139 7.43 3.66 15.33
CA PHE A 139 6.21 3.75 16.14
C PHE A 139 5.96 2.47 16.95
N PHE A 140 6.06 1.29 16.33
CA PHE A 140 5.87 0.00 17.02
C PHE A 140 6.89 -0.20 18.13
N THR A 141 8.17 0.08 17.86
CA THR A 141 9.20 -0.02 18.89
C THR A 141 8.96 0.92 20.07
N GLY A 142 8.49 2.15 19.80
CA GLY A 142 8.18 3.13 20.83
C GLY A 142 6.98 2.75 21.71
N VAL A 143 5.95 2.12 21.13
CA VAL A 143 4.75 1.70 21.86
C VAL A 143 4.99 0.39 22.62
N LEU A 144 5.64 -0.59 21.99
CA LEU A 144 5.84 -1.93 22.56
C LEU A 144 7.04 -2.00 23.50
N GLY A 145 7.98 -1.04 23.43
CA GLY A 145 9.20 -1.02 24.24
C GLY A 145 10.24 -2.08 23.87
N VAL A 146 10.07 -2.73 22.71
CA VAL A 146 10.97 -3.78 22.19
C VAL A 146 11.44 -3.45 20.78
N ASN A 147 12.57 -4.00 20.36
CA ASN A 147 13.08 -3.79 19.00
C ASN A 147 12.18 -4.47 17.93
N THR A 148 12.24 -4.01 16.68
CA THR A 148 11.59 -4.63 15.53
C THR A 148 11.84 -6.12 15.40
N LEU A 149 13.07 -6.58 15.62
CA LEU A 149 13.38 -8.01 15.54
C LEU A 149 12.69 -8.85 16.63
N GLU A 150 12.34 -8.25 17.76
CA GLU A 150 11.67 -8.95 18.86
C GLU A 150 10.18 -9.11 18.60
N TYR A 151 9.51 -8.10 18.04
CA TYR A 151 8.09 -8.24 17.67
C TYR A 151 7.88 -8.89 16.30
N PHE A 152 8.90 -8.94 15.44
CA PHE A 152 8.82 -9.49 14.09
C PHE A 152 8.14 -10.87 14.01
N PRO A 153 8.47 -11.87 14.86
CA PRO A 153 7.85 -13.20 14.78
C PRO A 153 6.34 -13.17 15.02
N TYR A 154 5.86 -12.22 15.82
CA TYR A 154 4.45 -12.06 16.21
C TYR A 154 3.67 -11.19 15.22
N ALA A 155 4.34 -10.51 14.30
CA ALA A 155 3.72 -9.70 13.25
C ALA A 155 3.21 -10.58 12.08
N PHE A 156 2.40 -11.61 12.39
CA PHE A 156 1.94 -12.63 11.45
C PHE A 156 1.36 -12.04 10.15
N LEU A 157 0.49 -11.04 10.27
CA LEU A 157 -0.15 -10.39 9.13
C LEU A 157 0.88 -9.78 8.15
N ALA A 158 2.00 -9.29 8.67
CA ALA A 158 2.99 -8.56 7.90
C ALA A 158 3.74 -9.43 6.88
N TYR A 159 3.95 -10.71 7.18
CA TYR A 159 4.65 -11.64 6.28
C TYR A 159 3.73 -12.72 5.69
N ILE A 160 2.63 -13.10 6.34
CA ILE A 160 1.66 -14.06 5.80
C ILE A 160 0.93 -13.46 4.59
N THR A 161 0.50 -12.19 4.69
CA THR A 161 -0.30 -11.56 3.63
C THR A 161 0.43 -11.49 2.28
N PRO A 162 1.71 -11.04 2.20
CA PRO A 162 2.48 -11.10 0.97
C PRO A 162 2.60 -12.52 0.41
N VAL A 163 2.78 -13.53 1.28
CA VAL A 163 2.89 -14.94 0.87
C VAL A 163 1.57 -15.43 0.28
N ILE A 164 0.43 -15.10 0.89
CA ILE A 164 -0.90 -15.45 0.37
C ILE A 164 -1.14 -14.77 -0.98
N ALA A 165 -0.76 -13.51 -1.15
CA ALA A 165 -0.89 -12.80 -2.43
C ALA A 165 -0.11 -13.50 -3.55
N ILE A 166 1.11 -13.96 -3.25
CA ILE A 166 1.92 -14.75 -4.19
C ILE A 166 1.22 -16.10 -4.48
N ILE A 167 0.74 -16.82 -3.47
CA ILE A 167 0.02 -18.10 -3.66
C ILE A 167 -1.19 -17.90 -4.59
N TYR A 168 -1.98 -16.86 -4.38
CA TYR A 168 -3.12 -16.52 -5.24
C TYR A 168 -2.70 -16.21 -6.67
N ALA A 169 -1.60 -15.49 -6.86
CA ALA A 169 -1.03 -15.28 -8.19
C ALA A 169 -0.69 -16.61 -8.88
N TYR A 170 -0.01 -17.53 -8.19
CA TYR A 170 0.40 -18.81 -8.78
C TYR A 170 -0.76 -19.77 -9.06
N THR A 171 -1.74 -19.80 -8.16
CA THR A 171 -2.94 -20.64 -8.28
C THR A 171 -3.99 -20.06 -9.22
N GLY A 172 -3.87 -18.77 -9.58
CA GLY A 172 -4.88 -18.04 -10.36
C GLY A 172 -6.18 -17.77 -9.60
N LYS A 173 -6.27 -18.15 -8.31
CA LYS A 173 -7.44 -17.87 -7.49
C LYS A 173 -7.43 -16.41 -7.05
N PHE A 174 -8.57 -15.74 -7.12
CA PHE A 174 -8.71 -14.32 -6.77
C PHE A 174 -7.85 -13.36 -7.61
N VAL A 175 -7.50 -13.77 -8.83
CA VAL A 175 -7.00 -12.89 -9.89
C VAL A 175 -8.18 -12.61 -10.80
N TRP A 176 -8.88 -11.50 -10.57
CA TRP A 176 -10.07 -11.15 -11.35
C TRP A 176 -9.68 -10.44 -12.63
N TYR A 177 -10.31 -10.84 -13.72
CA TYR A 177 -10.13 -10.26 -15.04
C TYR A 177 -11.33 -9.38 -15.39
N GLU A 178 -11.14 -8.43 -16.30
CA GLU A 178 -12.22 -7.60 -16.83
C GLU A 178 -13.19 -8.46 -17.66
N GLU A 179 -14.50 -8.21 -17.54
CA GLU A 179 -15.58 -9.03 -18.14
C GLU A 179 -15.46 -9.18 -19.68
N ALA A 180 -14.74 -8.28 -20.35
CA ALA A 180 -14.48 -8.37 -21.79
C ALA A 180 -13.48 -9.49 -22.16
N SER A 181 -12.68 -10.00 -21.21
CA SER A 181 -11.66 -11.02 -21.43
C SER A 181 -12.17 -12.46 -21.34
N GLU A 182 -13.28 -12.72 -20.65
CA GLU A 182 -13.82 -14.09 -20.46
C GLU A 182 -14.49 -14.67 -21.71
N LYS A 183 -14.98 -13.82 -22.63
CA LYS A 183 -15.57 -14.27 -23.90
C LYS A 183 -14.55 -14.76 -24.93
N ALA A 184 -13.28 -14.41 -24.80
CA ALA A 184 -12.25 -14.80 -25.76
C ALA A 184 -11.67 -16.21 -25.50
N THR A 185 -11.84 -16.77 -24.29
CA THR A 185 -11.25 -18.07 -23.91
C THR A 185 -12.26 -19.22 -23.88
N SER A 186 -13.54 -18.94 -24.15
CA SER A 186 -14.64 -19.93 -24.13
C SER A 186 -15.19 -20.26 -25.52
N THR A 187 -14.52 -19.81 -26.59
CA THR A 187 -14.97 -20.02 -27.99
C THR A 187 -13.98 -20.84 -28.85
N ASP A 188 -13.08 -21.61 -28.22
CA ASP A 188 -12.24 -22.61 -28.91
C ASP A 188 -12.73 -24.03 -28.61
#